data_AF-G0MZ63-F1
#
_entry.id   AF-G0MZ63-F1
#
_cell.length_a   1.000
_cell.length_b   1.000
_cell.length_c   1.000
_cell.angle_alpha   90.00
_cell.angle_beta   90.00
_cell.angle_gamma   90.00
#
_symmetry.space_group_name_H-M   'P 1'
#
loop_
_entity.id
_entity.type
_entity.pdbx_description
1 polymer ?
#
loop_
_entity_poly.entity_id
_entity_poly.type
_entity_poly.pdbx_seq_one_letter_code
_entity_poly.pdbx_strand_id
1 'polypeptide(L)'
;MSRRLYSLFIVALTFAFFVSGEYFEEKTCVDDPNIDCKKFKPNCSDETLIPLLRDACPETCDLCPTTMSPTTEAPCEDNNQTDCASLKSDCSNPKFTPLLKQFCPVTCNLCPGATTLAPETPNPHCYDNSPQCKAWAANGYCSKCFYTCAEKMKYCAKTCGFCTKGACKDC
;
A
#
# COMPACT_ATOMS: atom_id res chain seq x y z
N MET A 1 27.76 -30.24 -27.86
CA MET A 1 27.45 -29.02 -27.10
C MET A 1 26.25 -28.33 -27.74
N SER A 2 25.03 -28.92 -27.67
CA SER A 2 23.87 -28.41 -28.45
C SER A 2 22.52 -28.46 -27.71
N ARG A 3 22.52 -28.74 -26.40
CA ARG A 3 21.29 -28.75 -25.59
C ARG A 3 20.98 -27.42 -24.91
N ARG A 4 21.89 -26.44 -24.98
CA ARG A 4 21.73 -25.11 -24.34
C ARG A 4 21.08 -24.05 -25.24
N LEU A 5 21.06 -24.24 -26.57
CA LEU A 5 20.38 -23.29 -27.47
C LEU A 5 18.88 -23.58 -27.61
N TYR A 6 18.43 -24.82 -27.44
CA TYR A 6 17.01 -25.18 -27.57
C TYR A 6 16.16 -24.77 -26.35
N SER A 7 16.79 -24.55 -25.20
CA SER A 7 16.12 -24.12 -23.96
C SER A 7 15.95 -22.61 -23.85
N LEU A 8 16.61 -21.82 -24.71
CA LEU A 8 16.45 -20.35 -24.77
C LEU A 8 15.35 -19.93 -25.75
N PHE A 9 15.08 -20.74 -26.79
CA PHE A 9 14.02 -20.43 -27.76
C PHE A 9 12.60 -20.74 -27.26
N ILE A 10 12.43 -21.66 -26.30
CA ILE A 10 11.10 -21.99 -25.74
C ILE A 10 10.61 -20.95 -24.72
N VAL A 11 11.53 -20.20 -24.09
CA VAL A 11 11.17 -19.10 -23.19
C VAL A 11 10.64 -17.89 -23.98
N ALA A 12 11.07 -17.70 -25.22
CA ALA A 12 10.57 -16.63 -26.08
C ALA A 12 9.16 -16.89 -26.64
N LEU A 13 8.77 -18.16 -26.82
CA LEU A 13 7.45 -18.52 -27.37
C LEU A 13 6.36 -18.78 -26.31
N THR A 14 6.73 -18.92 -25.04
CA THR A 14 5.77 -18.98 -23.92
C THR A 14 5.55 -17.63 -23.24
N PHE A 15 6.43 -16.65 -23.46
CA PHE A 15 6.16 -15.23 -23.19
C PHE A 15 5.11 -14.62 -24.12
N ALA A 16 4.71 -15.34 -25.18
CA ALA A 16 3.67 -14.92 -26.12
C ALA A 16 2.27 -15.46 -25.77
N PHE A 17 2.11 -16.27 -24.70
CA PHE A 17 0.83 -16.95 -24.41
C PHE A 17 0.33 -16.87 -22.96
N PHE A 18 1.09 -16.28 -22.03
CA PHE A 18 0.53 -15.86 -20.74
C PHE A 18 0.41 -14.34 -20.72
N VAL A 19 -0.79 -13.89 -20.38
CA VAL A 19 -1.23 -12.49 -20.31
C VAL A 19 -1.83 -11.97 -21.63
N SER A 20 -2.92 -12.63 -22.06
CA SER A 20 -4.16 -11.90 -22.37
C SER A 20 -4.77 -11.33 -21.08
N GLY A 21 -3.96 -10.65 -20.29
CA GLY A 21 -4.41 -9.68 -19.32
C GLY A 21 -4.22 -8.37 -20.04
N GLU A 22 -5.32 -7.65 -20.22
CA GLU A 22 -5.30 -6.29 -20.72
C GLU A 22 -4.17 -5.55 -20.02
N TYR A 23 -3.17 -5.12 -20.80
CA TYR A 23 -2.28 -4.06 -20.38
C TYR A 23 -3.22 -2.93 -19.96
N PHE A 24 -3.36 -2.69 -18.66
CA PHE A 24 -3.88 -1.43 -18.16
C PHE A 24 -2.86 -0.40 -18.64
N GLU A 25 -3.08 0.12 -19.85
CA GLU A 25 -2.46 1.35 -20.29
C GLU A 25 -2.84 2.37 -19.23
N GLU A 26 -1.86 2.81 -18.43
CA GLU A 26 -2.02 3.89 -17.48
C GLU A 26 -2.28 5.14 -18.33
N LYS A 27 -3.54 5.30 -18.76
CA LYS A 27 -3.98 6.42 -19.58
C LYS A 27 -3.87 7.65 -18.70
N THR A 28 -2.79 8.38 -18.86
CA THR A 28 -2.58 9.66 -18.21
C THR A 28 -3.70 10.60 -18.63
N CYS A 29 -4.27 11.34 -17.67
CA CYS A 29 -5.31 12.30 -18.01
C CYS A 29 -4.66 13.52 -18.67
N VAL A 30 -4.66 13.56 -19.99
CA VAL A 30 -4.14 14.67 -20.79
C VAL A 30 -5.05 14.85 -22.00
N ASP A 31 -5.25 16.09 -22.42
CA ASP A 31 -5.94 16.40 -23.68
C ASP A 31 -5.17 15.84 -24.88
N ASP A 32 -5.91 15.35 -25.88
CA ASP A 32 -5.34 14.87 -27.13
C ASP A 32 -4.73 16.04 -27.91
N PRO A 33 -3.43 16.00 -28.24
CA PRO A 33 -2.76 17.09 -28.96
C PRO A 33 -3.29 17.32 -30.39
N ASN A 34 -4.02 16.36 -30.95
CA ASN A 34 -4.61 16.46 -32.28
C ASN A 34 -5.99 17.11 -32.28
N ILE A 35 -6.60 17.34 -31.11
CA ILE A 35 -7.93 17.90 -30.97
C ILE A 35 -7.86 19.30 -30.36
N ASP A 36 -8.53 20.27 -30.98
CA ASP A 36 -8.63 21.63 -30.44
C ASP A 36 -9.69 21.70 -29.33
N CYS A 37 -9.33 21.22 -28.14
CA CYS A 37 -10.21 21.10 -26.99
C CYS A 37 -10.83 22.45 -26.57
N LYS A 38 -10.21 23.59 -26.89
CA LYS A 38 -10.76 24.92 -26.61
C LYS A 38 -12.09 25.17 -27.33
N LYS A 39 -12.29 24.58 -28.52
CA LYS A 39 -13.56 24.67 -29.26
C LYS A 39 -14.66 23.83 -28.65
N PHE A 40 -14.30 22.74 -27.98
CA PHE A 40 -15.23 21.81 -27.36
C PHE A 40 -15.54 22.15 -25.89
N LYS A 41 -14.80 23.09 -25.30
CA LYS A 41 -15.07 23.66 -23.97
C LYS A 41 -16.55 24.00 -23.68
N PRO A 42 -17.31 24.67 -24.56
CA PRO A 42 -18.73 24.93 -24.31
C PRO A 42 -19.61 23.66 -24.29
N ASN A 43 -19.13 22.56 -24.87
CA ASN A 43 -19.86 21.30 -25.00
C ASN A 43 -19.49 20.28 -23.91
N CYS A 44 -18.62 20.64 -22.95
CA CYS A 44 -18.25 19.78 -21.83
C CYS A 44 -19.44 19.41 -20.92
N SER A 45 -20.58 20.11 -21.04
CA SER A 45 -21.81 19.82 -20.32
C SER A 45 -22.82 18.98 -21.13
N ASP A 46 -22.53 18.63 -22.38
CA ASP A 46 -23.41 17.80 -23.21
C ASP A 46 -23.19 16.32 -22.88
N GLU A 47 -24.17 15.71 -22.22
CA GLU A 47 -24.12 14.30 -21.78
C GLU A 47 -23.84 13.30 -22.91
N THR A 48 -24.23 13.61 -24.14
CA THR A 48 -24.01 12.73 -25.29
C THR A 48 -22.56 12.75 -25.76
N LEU A 49 -21.83 13.84 -25.49
CA LEU A 49 -20.44 14.05 -25.89
C LEU A 49 -19.44 13.73 -24.76
N ILE A 50 -19.88 13.66 -23.51
CA ILE A 50 -19.06 13.26 -22.35
C ILE A 50 -18.17 12.03 -22.60
N PRO A 51 -18.63 10.89 -23.16
CA PRO A 51 -17.75 9.74 -23.37
C PRO A 51 -16.61 10.01 -24.36
N LEU A 52 -16.87 10.82 -25.38
CA LEU A 52 -15.86 11.23 -26.36
C LEU A 52 -14.92 12.30 -25.79
N LEU A 53 -15.45 13.25 -25.04
CA LEU A 53 -14.68 14.32 -24.39
C LEU A 53 -13.82 13.79 -23.24
N ARG A 54 -14.26 12.74 -22.54
CA ARG A 54 -13.44 12.02 -21.56
C ARG A 54 -12.25 11.32 -22.22
N ASP A 55 -12.37 10.96 -23.50
CA ASP A 55 -11.28 10.32 -24.23
C ASP A 55 -10.32 11.33 -24.85
N ALA A 56 -10.85 12.40 -25.46
CA ALA A 56 -10.11 13.35 -26.26
C ALA A 56 -9.73 14.66 -25.54
N CYS A 57 -10.54 15.15 -24.60
CA CYS A 57 -10.32 16.44 -23.93
C CYS A 57 -10.62 16.38 -22.40
N PRO A 58 -10.09 15.39 -21.67
CA PRO A 58 -10.48 15.19 -20.29
C PRO A 58 -9.93 16.27 -19.33
N GLU A 59 -8.82 16.94 -19.66
CA GLU A 59 -8.31 18.06 -18.86
C GLU A 59 -9.13 19.32 -19.13
N THR A 60 -9.36 19.66 -20.41
CA THR A 60 -10.13 20.85 -20.78
C THR A 60 -11.58 20.82 -20.27
N CYS A 61 -12.16 19.61 -20.18
CA CYS A 61 -13.52 19.41 -19.67
C CYS A 61 -13.59 18.96 -18.20
N ASP A 62 -12.47 18.92 -17.47
CA ASP A 62 -12.41 18.44 -16.08
C ASP A 62 -13.01 17.02 -15.90
N LEU A 63 -12.95 16.18 -16.94
CA LEU A 63 -13.45 14.81 -17.00
C LEU A 63 -12.39 13.77 -16.63
N CYS A 64 -11.20 14.22 -16.24
CA CYS A 64 -10.17 13.35 -15.71
C CYS A 64 -10.76 12.43 -14.64
N PRO A 65 -10.46 11.12 -14.70
CA PRO A 65 -10.67 10.29 -13.54
C PRO A 65 -9.78 10.88 -12.46
N THR A 66 -10.37 11.66 -11.56
CA THR A 66 -9.75 11.84 -10.27
C THR A 66 -9.57 10.41 -9.80
N THR A 67 -8.35 10.02 -9.44
CA THR A 67 -8.17 9.01 -8.42
C THR A 67 -8.75 9.57 -7.11
N MET A 68 -10.05 9.89 -7.12
CA MET A 68 -10.91 9.77 -5.96
C MET A 68 -10.88 8.28 -5.67
N SER A 69 -9.87 7.88 -4.90
CA SER A 69 -10.19 7.13 -3.69
C SER A 69 -11.47 7.76 -3.15
N PRO A 70 -12.60 7.04 -3.05
CA PRO A 70 -13.85 7.63 -2.62
C PRO A 70 -13.59 8.31 -1.28
N THR A 71 -13.48 9.64 -1.32
CA THR A 71 -13.35 10.51 -0.14
C THR A 71 -14.73 11.04 0.22
N THR A 72 -15.77 10.31 -0.16
CA THR A 72 -16.91 10.15 0.71
C THR A 72 -16.52 8.97 1.60
N GLU A 73 -15.94 9.30 2.75
CA GLU A 73 -15.74 8.40 3.87
C GLU A 73 -17.11 7.79 4.17
N ALA A 74 -17.44 6.67 3.52
CA ALA A 74 -18.46 5.79 4.04
C ALA A 74 -18.00 5.48 5.47
N PRO A 75 -18.87 5.62 6.48
CA PRO A 75 -18.50 5.27 7.84
C PRO A 75 -17.86 3.87 7.78
N CYS A 76 -16.63 3.75 8.27
CA CYS A 76 -16.00 2.44 8.32
C CYS A 76 -16.74 1.62 9.37
N GLU A 77 -17.67 0.80 8.92
CA GLU A 77 -18.49 -0.06 9.74
C GLU A 77 -18.49 -1.47 9.17
N ASP A 78 -18.61 -2.46 10.06
CA ASP A 78 -18.78 -3.84 9.64
C ASP A 78 -20.19 -4.03 9.10
N ASN A 79 -20.31 -4.84 8.04
CA ASN A 79 -21.60 -5.17 7.47
C ASN A 79 -22.39 -6.04 8.47
N ASN A 80 -23.55 -5.55 8.88
CA ASN A 80 -24.45 -6.22 9.83
C ASN A 80 -24.96 -7.60 9.31
N GLN A 81 -24.94 -7.82 7.99
CA GLN A 81 -25.33 -9.09 7.38
C GLN A 81 -24.20 -10.14 7.38
N THR A 82 -22.98 -9.73 7.72
CA THR A 82 -21.81 -10.62 7.74
C THR A 82 -21.39 -10.88 9.18
N ASP A 83 -21.20 -12.15 9.54
CA ASP A 83 -20.64 -12.52 10.84
C ASP A 83 -19.12 -12.26 10.87
N CYS A 84 -18.76 -10.99 11.06
CA CYS A 84 -17.38 -10.57 11.13
C CYS A 84 -16.64 -11.16 12.34
N ALA A 85 -17.35 -11.48 13.43
CA ALA A 85 -16.73 -12.09 14.60
C ALA A 85 -16.14 -13.47 14.29
N SER A 86 -16.86 -14.27 13.50
CA SER A 86 -16.38 -15.58 13.03
C SER A 86 -15.24 -15.48 12.01
N LEU A 87 -15.18 -14.39 11.24
CA LEU A 87 -14.14 -14.16 10.21
C LEU A 87 -12.87 -13.49 10.75
N LYS A 88 -12.81 -13.20 12.06
CA LYS A 88 -11.68 -12.50 12.68
C LYS A 88 -10.35 -13.24 12.55
N SER A 89 -10.36 -14.58 12.56
CA SER A 89 -9.15 -15.39 12.32
C SER A 89 -8.64 -15.29 10.89
N ASP A 90 -9.49 -14.94 9.94
CA ASP A 90 -9.15 -14.83 8.51
C ASP A 90 -8.65 -13.44 8.12
N CYS A 91 -8.67 -12.46 9.03
CA CYS A 91 -8.10 -11.13 8.79
C CYS A 91 -6.60 -11.18 8.43
N SER A 92 -5.88 -12.22 8.87
CA SER A 92 -4.47 -12.43 8.54
C SER A 92 -4.25 -13.22 7.24
N ASN A 93 -5.32 -13.72 6.61
CA ASN A 93 -5.24 -14.51 5.40
C ASN A 93 -5.39 -13.60 4.16
N PRO A 94 -4.35 -13.51 3.31
CA PRO A 94 -4.36 -12.62 2.14
C PRO A 94 -5.47 -12.96 1.12
N LYS A 95 -5.94 -14.22 1.13
CA LYS A 95 -7.04 -14.67 0.27
C LYS A 95 -8.38 -14.01 0.63
N PHE A 96 -8.58 -13.68 1.90
CA PHE A 96 -9.83 -13.10 2.40
C PHE A 96 -9.74 -11.58 2.57
N THR A 97 -8.56 -10.99 2.48
CA THR A 97 -8.36 -9.53 2.59
C THR A 97 -9.29 -8.67 1.72
N PRO A 98 -9.54 -8.94 0.41
CA PRO A 98 -10.45 -8.10 -0.36
C PRO A 98 -11.90 -8.20 0.13
N LEU A 99 -12.33 -9.40 0.55
CA LEU A 99 -13.65 -9.65 1.12
C LEU A 99 -13.79 -8.93 2.47
N LEU A 100 -12.82 -9.09 3.36
CA LEU A 100 -12.85 -8.51 4.69
C LEU A 100 -12.70 -6.99 4.67
N LYS A 101 -11.97 -6.43 3.70
CA LYS A 101 -11.92 -4.99 3.48
C LYS A 101 -13.28 -4.41 3.06
N GLN A 102 -14.12 -5.21 2.39
CA GLN A 102 -15.43 -4.79 1.93
C GLN A 102 -16.53 -5.02 2.99
N PHE A 103 -16.47 -6.13 3.72
CA PHE A 103 -17.56 -6.55 4.61
C PHE A 103 -17.24 -6.43 6.11
N CYS A 104 -15.97 -6.53 6.50
CA CYS A 104 -15.53 -6.49 7.89
C CYS A 104 -14.33 -5.55 8.12
N PRO A 105 -14.36 -4.32 7.57
CA PRO A 105 -13.20 -3.44 7.61
C PRO A 105 -12.87 -2.98 9.03
N VAL A 106 -13.82 -2.92 9.96
CA VAL A 106 -13.54 -2.57 11.36
C VAL A 106 -12.97 -3.76 12.10
N THR A 107 -13.64 -4.92 12.03
CA THR A 107 -13.19 -6.14 12.71
C THR A 107 -11.76 -6.54 12.30
N CYS A 108 -11.39 -6.30 11.04
CA CYS A 108 -10.05 -6.57 10.52
C CYS A 108 -9.10 -5.37 10.49
N ASN A 109 -9.49 -4.19 10.98
CA ASN A 109 -8.69 -2.96 10.97
C ASN A 109 -8.21 -2.53 9.56
N LEU A 110 -9.07 -2.67 8.54
CA LEU A 110 -8.82 -2.38 7.12
C LEU A 110 -9.47 -1.07 6.63
N CYS A 111 -9.97 -0.23 7.54
CA CYS A 111 -10.61 1.05 7.21
C CYS A 111 -9.70 1.98 6.40
N PRO A 112 -10.17 2.57 5.29
CA PRO A 112 -9.46 3.66 4.60
C PRO A 112 -9.47 4.92 5.49
N GLY A 113 -8.34 5.62 5.62
CA GLY A 113 -8.22 6.82 6.47
C GLY A 113 -7.81 6.54 7.91
N ALA A 114 -7.93 5.29 8.37
CA ALA A 114 -7.01 4.81 9.40
C ALA A 114 -5.63 4.89 8.76
N THR A 115 -4.80 5.84 9.21
CA THR A 115 -3.37 5.76 8.98
C THR A 115 -3.01 4.37 9.47
N THR A 116 -2.81 3.45 8.53
CA THR A 116 -2.31 2.14 8.83
C THR A 116 -0.96 2.45 9.46
N LEU A 117 -0.89 2.45 10.79
CA LEU A 117 0.30 1.98 11.45
C LEU A 117 0.48 0.61 10.81
N ALA A 118 1.32 0.57 9.77
CA ALA A 118 1.68 -0.66 9.09
C ALA A 118 1.88 -1.72 10.17
N PRO A 119 1.50 -2.99 9.94
CA PRO A 119 1.90 -4.05 10.85
C PRO A 119 3.38 -3.82 11.10
N GLU A 120 3.72 -3.42 12.34
CA GLU A 120 5.06 -2.96 12.63
C GLU A 120 5.95 -4.10 12.17
N THR A 121 6.74 -3.86 11.12
CA THR A 121 7.68 -4.88 10.67
C THR A 121 8.49 -5.16 11.91
N PRO A 122 8.40 -6.36 12.51
CA PRO A 122 9.14 -6.63 13.72
C PRO A 122 10.58 -6.34 13.34
N ASN A 123 11.23 -5.40 14.04
CA ASN A 123 12.64 -5.17 13.78
C ASN A 123 13.30 -6.56 13.84
N PRO A 124 13.92 -7.06 12.75
CA PRO A 124 14.51 -8.39 12.73
C PRO A 124 15.60 -8.55 13.80
N HIS A 125 16.02 -7.43 14.42
CA HIS A 125 16.95 -7.35 15.55
C HIS A 125 16.28 -6.96 16.87
N CYS A 126 15.01 -7.35 17.11
CA CYS A 126 14.36 -7.21 18.42
C CYS A 126 14.84 -8.29 19.41
N TYR A 127 16.10 -8.20 19.81
CA TYR A 127 16.69 -9.06 20.84
C TYR A 127 17.80 -8.32 21.59
N ASP A 128 18.20 -8.85 22.75
CA ASP A 128 19.32 -8.32 23.50
C ASP A 128 20.60 -9.07 23.08
N ASN A 129 21.62 -8.32 22.68
CA ASN A 129 22.92 -8.83 22.26
C ASN A 129 23.96 -8.79 23.40
N SER A 130 23.58 -8.31 24.59
CA SER A 130 24.43 -8.26 25.78
C SER A 130 23.73 -8.85 27.01
N PRO A 131 24.40 -9.67 27.82
CA PRO A 131 23.85 -10.12 29.10
C PRO A 131 23.72 -8.99 30.13
N GLN A 132 24.41 -7.86 29.92
CA GLN A 132 24.41 -6.72 30.84
C GLN A 132 23.23 -5.76 30.63
N CYS A 133 22.32 -6.04 29.69
CA CYS A 133 21.22 -5.13 29.36
C CYS A 133 20.36 -4.75 30.57
N LYS A 134 20.06 -5.67 31.48
CA LYS A 134 19.32 -5.36 32.71
C LYS A 134 20.05 -4.35 33.59
N ALA A 135 21.35 -4.54 33.79
CA ALA A 135 22.17 -3.65 34.60
C ALA A 135 22.33 -2.28 33.93
N TRP A 136 22.58 -2.26 32.62
CA TRP A 136 22.71 -1.02 31.85
C TRP A 136 21.40 -0.23 31.80
N ALA A 137 20.27 -0.90 31.59
CA ALA A 137 18.95 -0.28 31.64
C ALA A 137 18.66 0.34 33.03
N ALA A 138 19.00 -0.37 34.12
CA ALA A 138 18.90 0.16 35.48
C ALA A 138 19.81 1.40 35.71
N ASN A 139 20.94 1.48 35.01
CA ASN A 139 21.84 2.64 35.02
C ASN A 139 21.46 3.72 33.99
N GLY A 140 20.31 3.60 33.34
CA GLY A 140 19.77 4.60 32.41
C GLY A 140 20.29 4.53 30.98
N TYR A 141 20.90 3.41 30.56
CA TYR A 141 21.42 3.21 29.20
C TYR A 141 20.39 3.53 28.10
N CYS A 142 19.13 3.12 28.30
CA CYS A 142 18.07 3.32 27.32
C CYS A 142 17.75 4.81 27.07
N SER A 143 18.00 5.68 28.05
CA SER A 143 17.59 7.10 28.01
C SER A 143 18.77 8.08 27.96
N LYS A 144 20.02 7.63 28.13
CA LYS A 144 21.21 8.49 28.09
C LYS A 144 21.52 8.95 26.66
N CYS A 145 21.78 10.24 26.48
CA CYS A 145 22.18 10.83 25.18
C CYS A 145 23.59 10.48 24.74
N PHE A 146 24.39 9.91 25.64
CA PHE A 146 25.74 9.48 25.34
C PHE A 146 25.80 8.35 24.29
N TYR A 147 24.74 7.53 24.21
CA TYR A 147 24.66 6.43 23.25
C TYR A 147 23.63 6.75 22.18
N THR A 148 23.97 6.47 20.93
CA THR A 148 23.04 6.59 19.81
C THR A 148 21.97 5.52 19.86
N CYS A 149 20.84 5.77 19.21
CA CYS A 149 19.76 4.80 19.09
C CYS A 149 20.18 3.54 18.35
N ALA A 150 21.05 3.67 17.35
CA ALA A 150 21.65 2.53 16.68
C ALA A 150 22.42 1.63 17.66
N GLU A 151 23.22 2.21 18.56
CA GLU A 151 23.96 1.45 19.58
C GLU A 151 23.03 0.84 20.62
N LYS A 152 22.07 1.62 21.14
CA LYS A 152 21.09 1.14 22.12
C LYS A 152 20.29 -0.05 21.59
N MET A 153 19.84 0.04 20.33
CA MET A 153 19.12 -1.03 19.66
C MET A 153 20.03 -2.23 19.34
N LYS A 154 21.29 -1.99 18.98
CA LYS A 154 22.25 -3.07 18.71
C LYS A 154 22.52 -3.94 19.94
N TYR A 155 22.59 -3.35 21.14
CA TYR A 155 22.92 -4.10 22.35
C TYR A 155 21.71 -4.57 23.14
N CYS A 156 20.69 -3.72 23.30
CA CYS A 156 19.62 -3.95 24.26
C CYS A 156 18.23 -3.54 23.71
N ALA A 157 17.95 -3.78 22.43
CA ALA A 157 16.67 -3.40 21.81
C ALA A 157 15.46 -3.93 22.59
N LYS A 158 15.50 -5.19 23.06
CA LYS A 158 14.37 -5.79 23.77
C LYS A 158 14.25 -5.25 25.19
N THR A 159 15.36 -5.19 25.94
CA THR A 159 15.36 -4.65 27.32
C THR A 159 14.96 -3.17 27.35
N CYS A 160 15.34 -2.38 26.34
CA CYS A 160 14.97 -0.97 26.25
C CYS A 160 13.61 -0.70 25.58
N GLY A 161 12.93 -1.72 25.05
CA GLY A 161 11.62 -1.57 24.40
C GLY A 161 11.68 -0.93 23.01
N PHE A 162 12.82 -0.99 22.32
CA PHE A 162 13.04 -0.37 21.00
C PHE A 162 12.72 -1.29 19.82
N CYS A 163 11.77 -2.22 20.01
CA CYS A 163 11.40 -3.18 18.98
C CYS A 163 10.42 -2.65 17.94
N THR A 164 9.87 -1.45 18.17
CA THR A 164 8.96 -0.78 17.25
C THR A 164 9.68 0.36 16.52
N LYS A 165 9.26 0.63 15.28
CA LYS A 165 9.89 1.66 14.46
C LYS A 165 9.64 3.03 15.09
N GLY A 166 10.73 3.75 15.41
CA GLY A 166 10.65 5.07 16.06
C GLY A 166 10.56 5.03 17.59
N ALA A 167 10.65 3.87 18.23
CA ALA A 167 10.68 3.75 19.69
C ALA A 167 11.93 4.38 20.32
N CYS A 168 13.05 4.35 19.62
CA CYS A 168 14.26 5.03 20.06
C CYS A 168 14.40 6.37 19.35
N LYS A 169 14.62 7.43 20.12
CA LYS A 169 14.93 8.76 19.62
C LYS A 169 16.28 9.21 20.19
N ASP A 170 17.17 9.63 19.29
CA ASP A 170 18.41 10.30 19.67
C ASP A 170 18.08 11.66 20.28
N CYS A 171 18.78 11.96 21.37
CA CYS A 171 19.07 13.32 21.76
C CYS A 171 20.43 13.70 21.17
#